data_AF-A0A8T2R0B2-F1
#
_entry.id   AF-A0A8T2R0B2-F1
#
_cell.length_a   1.000
_cell.length_b   1.000
_cell.length_c   1.000
_cell.angle_alpha   90.00
_cell.angle_beta   90.00
_cell.angle_gamma   90.00
#
_symmetry.space_group_name_H-M   'P 1'
#
loop_
_entity.id
_entity.type
_entity.pdbx_description
1 polymer ?
#
loop_
_entity_poly.entity_id
_entity_poly.type
_entity_poly.pdbx_seq_one_letter_code
_entity_poly.pdbx_strand_id
1 'polypeptide(L)'
;MLPTVWLRDLSMLSYISAGGVIACVAVTVAVACAGTFEVGFPNHGRLVNFHGLPIAVGIYGFCFCGHAVFPNIYASMRNKSRFSHVLVSCFLICALIYGSIAVLGFLMFGDDSESQVTLNLTRGRLTTNIAIVATLVNPFSKYALAVTPLAAALEEVLPIESKSRTFLMWGTLIRTLIVLSTVIIALVLPFFGYLMALVGAFLSITVAITIPCLCYAKLFSDRIPLWERAFISLVLAVGLGSCVAGTYSSLKEIALNLAR
;
A
#
# COMPACT_ATOMS: atom_id res chain seq x y z
N MET A 1 -3.43 -7.30 15.78
CA MET A 1 -3.19 -7.98 14.48
C MET A 1 -3.43 -9.47 14.54
N LEU A 2 -2.93 -10.21 15.54
CA LEU A 2 -3.08 -11.68 15.57
C LEU A 2 -4.53 -12.21 15.50
N PRO A 3 -5.51 -11.69 16.28
CA PRO A 3 -6.88 -12.21 16.23
C PRO A 3 -7.55 -12.02 14.86
N THR A 4 -7.25 -10.91 14.18
CA THR A 4 -7.84 -10.61 12.86
C THR A 4 -7.30 -11.52 11.76
N VAL A 5 -6.05 -11.99 11.88
CA VAL A 5 -5.41 -12.87 10.89
C VAL A 5 -5.92 -14.31 10.99
N TRP A 6 -6.47 -14.72 12.13
CA TRP A 6 -7.05 -16.05 12.27
C TRP A 6 -8.43 -16.18 11.62
N LEU A 7 -9.06 -15.06 11.26
CA LEU A 7 -10.30 -15.06 10.48
C LEU A 7 -9.98 -15.54 9.05
N ARG A 8 -10.63 -16.63 8.65
CA ARG A 8 -10.52 -17.21 7.30
C ARG A 8 -11.66 -16.79 6.37
N ASP A 9 -12.73 -16.22 6.91
CA ASP A 9 -13.91 -15.78 6.15
C ASP A 9 -13.72 -14.35 5.63
N LEU A 10 -13.59 -14.21 4.29
CA LEU A 10 -13.42 -12.93 3.61
C LEU A 10 -14.65 -12.01 3.74
N SER A 11 -15.84 -12.55 3.98
CA SER A 11 -17.06 -11.77 4.19
C SER A 11 -17.03 -11.07 5.55
N MET A 12 -16.62 -11.76 6.62
CA MET A 12 -16.44 -11.14 7.94
C MET A 12 -15.32 -10.09 7.91
N LEU A 13 -14.22 -10.39 7.21
CA LEU A 13 -13.14 -9.44 6.98
C LEU A 13 -13.60 -8.21 6.18
N SER A 14 -14.57 -8.35 5.28
CA SER A 14 -15.11 -7.22 4.51
C SER A 14 -15.83 -6.18 5.38
N TYR A 15 -16.59 -6.61 6.40
CA TYR A 15 -17.22 -5.69 7.36
C TYR A 15 -16.19 -4.96 8.21
N ILE A 16 -15.16 -5.68 8.67
CA ILE A 16 -14.03 -5.11 9.40
C ILE A 16 -13.29 -4.09 8.51
N SER A 17 -13.11 -4.40 7.22
CA SER A 17 -12.47 -3.53 6.23
C SER A 17 -13.26 -2.26 5.95
N ALA A 18 -14.60 -2.34 5.92
CA ALA A 18 -15.47 -1.17 5.76
C ALA A 18 -15.23 -0.15 6.91
N GLY A 19 -15.06 -0.63 8.14
CA GLY A 19 -14.65 0.22 9.27
C GLY A 19 -13.29 0.90 9.04
N GLY A 20 -12.34 0.20 8.40
CA GLY A 20 -11.07 0.78 7.96
C GLY A 20 -11.22 1.92 6.96
N VAL A 21 -12.15 1.81 6.01
CA VAL A 21 -12.43 2.91 5.06
C VAL A 21 -12.94 4.14 5.80
N ILE A 22 -13.87 3.96 6.75
CA ILE A 22 -14.37 5.05 7.61
C ILE A 22 -13.22 5.68 8.40
N ALA A 23 -12.30 4.88 8.95
CA ALA A 23 -11.12 5.39 9.63
C ALA A 23 -10.21 6.21 8.69
N CYS A 24 -10.03 5.81 7.42
CA CYS A 24 -9.29 6.61 6.42
C CYS A 24 -9.94 7.97 6.16
N VAL A 25 -11.27 8.00 6.04
CA VAL A 25 -12.03 9.24 5.88
C VAL A 25 -11.89 10.11 7.13
N ALA A 26 -11.99 9.52 8.33
CA ALA A 26 -11.81 10.24 9.59
C ALA A 26 -10.41 10.86 9.71
N VAL A 27 -9.35 10.16 9.29
CA VAL A 27 -7.99 10.73 9.22
C VAL A 27 -7.96 11.92 8.28
N THR A 28 -8.56 11.80 7.10
CA THR A 28 -8.58 12.86 6.08
C THR A 28 -9.29 14.12 6.59
N VAL A 29 -10.46 13.95 7.21
CA VAL A 29 -11.22 15.05 7.81
C VAL A 29 -10.46 15.66 8.98
N ALA A 30 -9.87 14.84 9.86
CA ALA A 30 -9.11 15.33 11.00
C ALA A 30 -7.89 16.14 10.59
N VAL A 31 -7.14 15.69 9.57
CA VAL A 31 -6.00 16.43 9.00
C VAL A 31 -6.46 17.72 8.34
N ALA A 32 -7.57 17.71 7.59
CA ALA A 32 -8.13 18.92 7.00
C ALA A 32 -8.50 19.96 8.08
N CYS A 33 -9.18 19.52 9.14
CA CYS A 33 -9.53 20.37 10.28
C CYS A 33 -8.28 20.90 11.01
N ALA A 34 -7.25 20.07 11.20
CA ALA A 34 -6.00 20.52 11.80
C ALA A 34 -5.32 21.59 10.92
N GLY A 35 -5.34 21.42 9.61
CA GLY A 35 -4.87 22.43 8.65
C GLY A 35 -5.64 23.74 8.76
N THR A 36 -6.97 23.71 8.81
CA THR A 36 -7.79 24.93 8.83
C THR A 36 -7.81 25.66 10.16
N PHE A 37 -7.82 24.95 11.29
CA PHE A 37 -8.08 25.53 12.61
C PHE A 37 -6.85 25.64 13.52
N GLU A 38 -5.75 24.94 13.21
CA GLU A 38 -4.61 24.83 14.11
C GLU A 38 -3.29 25.23 13.45
N VAL A 39 -2.96 24.64 12.30
CA VAL A 39 -1.65 24.82 11.64
C VAL A 39 -1.65 25.96 10.63
N GLY A 40 -2.74 26.11 9.87
CA GLY A 40 -2.80 27.00 8.70
C GLY A 40 -2.15 26.39 7.45
N PHE A 41 -2.12 27.18 6.36
CA PHE A 41 -1.55 26.79 5.06
C PHE A 41 -0.49 27.80 4.60
N PRO A 42 0.66 27.84 5.28
CA PRO A 42 1.63 28.89 5.04
C PRO A 42 2.46 28.70 3.75
N ASN A 43 2.34 27.55 3.05
CA ASN A 43 2.88 27.31 1.70
C ASN A 43 4.37 27.60 1.51
N HIS A 44 5.23 27.06 2.38
CA HIS A 44 6.68 27.28 2.34
C HIS A 44 7.49 26.24 1.54
N GLY A 45 6.85 25.21 0.96
CA GLY A 45 7.55 24.10 0.30
C GLY A 45 7.92 24.35 -1.17
N ARG A 46 9.00 23.71 -1.65
CA ARG A 46 9.35 23.71 -3.07
C ARG A 46 8.37 22.84 -3.88
N LEU A 47 7.65 23.46 -4.82
CA LEU A 47 6.64 22.77 -5.66
C LEU A 47 7.18 21.57 -6.45
N VAL A 48 8.43 21.63 -6.92
CA VAL A 48 9.04 20.53 -7.69
C VAL A 48 10.45 20.26 -7.18
N ASN A 49 10.65 19.07 -6.60
CA ASN A 49 11.95 18.55 -6.18
C ASN A 49 12.30 17.29 -6.98
N PHE A 50 13.15 17.45 -7.99
CA PHE A 50 13.59 16.34 -8.84
C PHE A 50 14.42 15.29 -8.11
N HIS A 51 15.13 15.65 -7.03
CA HIS A 51 15.90 14.69 -6.24
C HIS A 51 15.01 13.70 -5.47
N GLY A 52 13.84 14.15 -5.00
CA GLY A 52 12.88 13.30 -4.31
C GLY A 52 12.01 12.45 -5.25
N LEU A 53 12.05 12.71 -6.56
CA LEU A 53 11.15 12.09 -7.54
C LEU A 53 11.23 10.55 -7.56
N PRO A 54 12.42 9.90 -7.54
CA PRO A 54 12.49 8.44 -7.50
C PRO A 54 11.83 7.83 -6.26
N ILE A 55 11.99 8.48 -5.10
CA ILE A 55 11.38 8.04 -3.83
C ILE A 55 9.86 8.24 -3.90
N ALA A 56 9.40 9.39 -4.39
CA ALA A 56 7.98 9.68 -4.56
C ALA A 56 7.27 8.69 -5.51
N VAL A 57 7.91 8.34 -6.63
CA VAL A 57 7.40 7.33 -7.57
C VAL A 57 7.31 5.96 -6.89
N GLY A 58 8.31 5.59 -6.07
CA GLY A 58 8.26 4.38 -5.26
C GLY A 58 7.08 4.38 -4.28
N ILE A 59 6.89 5.45 -3.51
CA ILE A 59 5.76 5.58 -2.57
C ILE A 59 4.43 5.52 -3.31
N TYR A 60 4.31 6.18 -4.46
CA TYR A 60 3.12 6.11 -5.32
C TYR A 60 2.84 4.67 -5.78
N GLY A 61 3.85 3.95 -6.24
CA GLY A 61 3.74 2.54 -6.62
C GLY A 61 3.30 1.65 -5.44
N PHE A 62 3.74 1.96 -4.22
CA PHE A 62 3.29 1.29 -3.00
C PHE A 62 1.82 1.60 -2.68
N CYS A 63 1.39 2.86 -2.76
CA CYS A 63 0.02 3.29 -2.47
C CYS A 63 -1.03 2.58 -3.33
N PHE A 64 -0.70 2.28 -4.58
CA PHE A 64 -1.59 1.59 -5.53
C PHE A 64 -1.27 0.09 -5.67
N CYS A 65 -0.52 -0.47 -4.72
CA CYS A 65 -0.33 -1.92 -4.60
C CYS A 65 -1.62 -2.58 -4.06
N GLY A 66 -1.84 -3.84 -4.45
CA GLY A 66 -3.05 -4.59 -4.05
C GLY A 66 -3.38 -5.75 -4.99
N HIS A 67 -2.69 -5.84 -6.11
CA HIS A 67 -2.93 -6.84 -7.15
C HIS A 67 -2.93 -8.30 -6.65
N ALA A 68 -2.15 -8.63 -5.60
CA ALA A 68 -2.11 -9.97 -5.03
C ALA A 68 -3.42 -10.40 -4.33
N VAL A 69 -4.24 -9.46 -3.84
CA VAL A 69 -5.53 -9.79 -3.22
C VAL A 69 -6.67 -9.89 -4.24
N PHE A 70 -6.48 -9.38 -5.45
CA PHE A 70 -7.55 -9.30 -6.47
C PHE A 70 -8.15 -10.65 -6.83
N PRO A 71 -7.38 -11.74 -7.03
CA PRO A 71 -7.98 -13.05 -7.31
C PRO A 71 -8.89 -13.55 -6.18
N ASN A 72 -8.47 -13.38 -4.93
CA ASN A 72 -9.26 -13.78 -3.76
C ASN A 72 -10.55 -12.95 -3.64
N ILE A 73 -10.47 -11.64 -3.87
CA ILE A 73 -11.65 -10.77 -3.90
C ILE A 73 -12.59 -11.20 -5.02
N TYR A 74 -12.08 -11.40 -6.24
CA TYR A 74 -12.87 -11.82 -7.39
C TYR A 74 -13.56 -13.16 -7.16
N ALA A 75 -12.85 -14.15 -6.61
CA ALA A 75 -13.40 -15.47 -6.29
C ALA A 75 -14.53 -15.37 -5.25
N SER A 76 -14.39 -14.49 -4.26
CA SER A 76 -15.36 -14.27 -3.19
C SER A 76 -16.56 -13.40 -3.59
N MET A 77 -16.54 -12.71 -4.74
CA MET A 77 -17.64 -11.85 -5.16
C MET A 77 -18.86 -12.66 -5.59
N ARG A 78 -20.04 -12.30 -5.04
CA ARG A 78 -21.32 -12.87 -5.46
C ARG A 78 -21.62 -12.63 -6.94
N ASN A 79 -21.31 -11.43 -7.45
CA ASN A 79 -21.49 -11.10 -8.86
C ASN A 79 -20.17 -10.62 -9.50
N LYS A 80 -19.47 -11.56 -10.14
CA LYS A 80 -18.16 -11.37 -10.77
C LYS A 80 -18.17 -10.39 -11.94
N SER A 81 -19.31 -10.21 -12.63
CA SER A 81 -19.44 -9.26 -13.75
C SER A 81 -19.21 -7.80 -13.34
N ARG A 82 -19.39 -7.46 -12.05
CA ARG A 82 -19.18 -6.11 -11.53
C ARG A 82 -17.75 -5.80 -11.10
N PHE A 83 -16.83 -6.77 -11.22
CA PHE A 83 -15.47 -6.63 -10.69
C PHE A 83 -14.74 -5.40 -11.25
N SER A 84 -14.82 -5.17 -12.56
CA SER A 84 -14.18 -4.00 -13.19
C SER A 84 -14.74 -2.68 -12.67
N HIS A 85 -16.06 -2.57 -12.47
CA HIS A 85 -16.67 -1.38 -11.87
C HIS A 85 -16.19 -1.16 -10.43
N VAL A 86 -16.12 -2.23 -9.63
CA VAL A 86 -15.60 -2.16 -8.25
C VAL A 86 -14.14 -1.70 -8.22
N LEU A 87 -13.30 -2.22 -9.13
CA LEU A 87 -11.91 -1.79 -9.24
C LEU A 87 -11.80 -0.31 -9.59
N VAL A 88 -12.47 0.15 -10.65
CA VAL A 88 -12.41 1.57 -11.06
C VAL A 88 -12.88 2.50 -9.94
N SER A 89 -14.01 2.20 -9.31
CA SER A 89 -14.51 2.99 -8.18
C SER A 89 -13.55 3.00 -6.99
N CYS A 90 -12.95 1.85 -6.64
CA CYS A 90 -12.00 1.75 -5.55
C CYS A 90 -10.74 2.59 -5.80
N PHE A 91 -10.12 2.45 -6.97
CA PHE A 91 -8.93 3.21 -7.33
C PHE A 91 -9.19 4.72 -7.38
N LEU A 92 -10.36 5.14 -7.89
CA LEU A 92 -10.75 6.55 -7.89
C LEU A 92 -10.88 7.11 -6.47
N ILE A 93 -11.56 6.39 -5.57
CA ILE A 93 -11.71 6.80 -4.17
C ILE A 93 -10.34 6.86 -3.47
N CYS A 94 -9.49 5.85 -3.68
CA CYS A 94 -8.12 5.85 -3.12
C CYS A 94 -7.30 7.05 -3.63
N ALA A 95 -7.36 7.35 -4.93
CA ALA A 95 -6.66 8.48 -5.52
C ALA A 95 -7.13 9.82 -4.93
N LEU A 96 -8.43 9.98 -4.69
CA LEU A 96 -8.98 11.19 -4.05
C LEU A 96 -8.51 11.32 -2.59
N ILE A 97 -8.57 10.23 -1.81
CA ILE A 97 -8.13 10.25 -0.40
C ILE A 97 -6.63 10.52 -0.32
N TYR A 98 -5.79 9.80 -1.08
CA TYR A 98 -4.35 10.01 -1.09
C TYR A 98 -3.97 11.40 -1.59
N GLY A 99 -4.60 11.85 -2.68
CA GLY A 99 -4.40 13.20 -3.22
C GLY A 99 -4.77 14.27 -2.21
N SER A 100 -5.88 14.12 -1.49
CA SER A 100 -6.30 15.09 -0.47
C SER A 100 -5.30 15.19 0.69
N ILE A 101 -4.83 14.06 1.24
CA ILE A 101 -3.81 14.05 2.29
C ILE A 101 -2.48 14.62 1.78
N ALA A 102 -2.06 14.28 0.56
CA ALA A 102 -0.83 14.77 -0.03
C ALA A 102 -0.86 16.30 -0.22
N VAL A 103 -1.97 16.83 -0.76
CA VAL A 103 -2.17 18.27 -0.92
C VAL A 103 -2.21 18.97 0.44
N LEU A 104 -3.02 18.49 1.39
CA LEU A 104 -3.11 19.10 2.71
C LEU A 104 -1.76 19.08 3.44
N GLY A 105 -1.07 17.94 3.45
CA GLY A 105 0.25 17.80 4.07
C GLY A 105 1.28 18.75 3.47
N PHE A 106 1.32 18.87 2.14
CA PHE A 106 2.23 19.79 1.46
C PHE A 106 1.90 21.27 1.77
N LEU A 107 0.63 21.66 1.75
CA LEU A 107 0.23 23.05 2.04
C LEU A 107 0.50 23.43 3.52
N MET A 108 0.37 22.48 4.44
CA MET A 108 0.61 22.67 5.88
C MET A 108 2.11 22.69 6.23
N PHE A 109 2.89 21.75 5.70
CA PHE A 109 4.25 21.48 6.18
C PHE A 109 5.35 21.67 5.12
N GLY A 110 5.02 21.67 3.83
CA GLY A 110 6.00 21.86 2.76
C GLY A 110 7.16 20.86 2.84
N ASP A 111 8.39 21.39 2.83
CA ASP A 111 9.62 20.61 2.91
C ASP A 111 9.88 20.00 4.31
N ASP A 112 9.17 20.46 5.35
CA ASP A 112 9.26 19.93 6.72
C ASP A 112 8.32 18.73 6.95
N SER A 113 7.67 18.20 5.90
CA SER A 113 6.80 17.03 6.02
C SER A 113 7.59 15.78 6.44
N GLU A 114 7.14 15.15 7.51
CA GLU A 114 7.64 13.84 7.94
C GLU A 114 7.06 12.73 7.06
N SER A 115 7.60 11.52 7.20
CA SER A 115 7.12 10.32 6.48
C SER A 115 5.66 9.95 6.78
N GLN A 116 5.09 10.47 7.86
CA GLN A 116 3.69 10.33 8.24
C GLN A 116 3.16 11.69 8.69
N VAL A 117 2.07 12.16 8.07
CA VAL A 117 1.48 13.48 8.39
C VAL A 117 1.10 13.63 9.87
N THR A 118 0.73 12.53 10.54
CA THR A 118 0.38 12.50 11.96
C THR A 118 1.54 12.89 12.88
N LEU A 119 2.79 12.73 12.43
CA LEU A 119 3.98 13.12 13.20
C LEU A 119 4.20 14.63 13.18
N ASN A 120 3.75 15.33 12.13
CA ASN A 120 3.84 16.79 12.03
C ASN A 120 2.70 17.52 12.77
N LEU A 121 1.58 16.84 13.06
CA LEU A 121 0.43 17.48 13.69
C LEU A 121 0.74 17.95 15.12
N THR A 122 0.15 19.09 15.52
CA THR A 122 0.33 19.66 16.85
C THR A 122 -0.24 18.74 17.93
N ARG A 123 0.61 18.36 18.90
CA ARG A 123 0.22 17.47 20.00
C ARG A 123 -0.80 18.12 20.95
N GLY A 124 -1.62 17.28 21.59
CA GLY A 124 -2.58 17.71 22.60
C GLY A 124 -3.91 18.27 22.06
N ARG A 125 -4.10 18.24 20.73
CA ARG A 125 -5.30 18.72 20.06
C ARG A 125 -6.25 17.57 19.74
N LEU A 126 -7.56 17.85 19.72
CA LEU A 126 -8.59 16.84 19.46
C LEU A 126 -8.46 16.26 18.04
N THR A 127 -8.21 17.12 17.04
CA THR A 127 -8.02 16.74 15.64
C THR A 127 -6.85 15.76 15.49
N THR A 128 -5.70 16.07 16.09
CA THR A 128 -4.52 15.22 16.15
C THR A 128 -4.80 13.87 16.82
N ASN A 129 -5.49 13.87 17.96
CA ASN A 129 -5.83 12.63 18.66
C ASN A 129 -6.74 11.73 17.81
N ILE A 130 -7.74 12.31 17.12
CA ILE A 130 -8.60 11.58 16.19
C ILE A 130 -7.78 10.99 15.04
N ALA A 131 -6.91 11.80 14.42
CA ALA A 131 -6.06 11.35 13.32
C ALA A 131 -5.13 10.20 13.74
N ILE A 132 -4.51 10.29 14.92
CA ILE A 132 -3.63 9.24 15.47
C ILE A 132 -4.43 7.96 15.74
N VAL A 133 -5.55 8.05 16.47
CA VAL A 133 -6.36 6.86 16.81
C VAL A 133 -6.91 6.19 15.55
N ALA A 134 -7.45 6.95 14.61
CA ALA A 134 -7.96 6.41 13.35
C ALA A 134 -6.85 5.76 12.51
N THR A 135 -5.64 6.34 12.51
CA THR A 135 -4.46 5.74 11.86
C THR A 135 -4.06 4.43 12.53
N LEU A 136 -4.12 4.34 13.86
CA LEU A 136 -3.80 3.11 14.60
C LEU A 136 -4.83 2.00 14.38
N VAL A 137 -6.11 2.34 14.19
CA VAL A 137 -7.18 1.37 13.89
C VAL A 137 -7.02 0.76 12.49
N ASN A 138 -6.51 1.54 11.53
CA ASN A 138 -6.45 1.15 10.12
C ASN A 138 -5.73 -0.19 9.86
N PRO A 139 -4.51 -0.43 10.39
CA PRO A 139 -3.83 -1.71 10.23
C PRO A 139 -4.63 -2.91 10.73
N PHE A 140 -5.46 -2.78 11.79
CA PHE A 140 -6.27 -3.90 12.29
C PHE A 140 -7.30 -4.35 11.27
N SER A 141 -7.79 -3.43 10.44
CA SER A 141 -8.76 -3.73 9.39
C SER A 141 -8.16 -4.29 8.10
N LYS A 142 -6.91 -3.93 7.79
CA LYS A 142 -6.28 -4.23 6.49
C LYS A 142 -5.28 -5.37 6.55
N TYR A 143 -4.60 -5.53 7.69
CA TYR A 143 -3.48 -6.46 7.81
C TYR A 143 -3.89 -7.91 7.53
N ALA A 144 -5.04 -8.34 8.05
CA ALA A 144 -5.55 -9.68 7.81
C ALA A 144 -5.84 -9.97 6.33
N LEU A 145 -6.43 -8.99 5.62
CA LEU A 145 -6.67 -9.10 4.18
C LEU A 145 -5.37 -9.19 3.38
N ALA A 146 -4.35 -8.42 3.76
CA ALA A 146 -3.05 -8.43 3.09
C ALA A 146 -2.28 -9.74 3.32
N VAL A 147 -2.35 -10.31 4.53
CA VAL A 147 -1.67 -11.57 4.88
C VAL A 147 -2.39 -12.79 4.32
N THR A 148 -3.70 -12.73 4.08
CA THR A 148 -4.49 -13.87 3.61
C THR A 148 -3.96 -14.54 2.33
N PRO A 149 -3.68 -13.83 1.21
CA PRO A 149 -3.12 -14.46 0.01
C PRO A 149 -1.73 -15.07 0.26
N LEU A 150 -0.89 -14.42 1.07
CA LEU A 150 0.45 -14.92 1.40
C LEU A 150 0.35 -16.20 2.24
N ALA A 151 -0.51 -16.21 3.25
CA ALA A 151 -0.76 -17.38 4.07
C ALA A 151 -1.36 -18.52 3.24
N ALA A 152 -2.32 -18.24 2.36
CA ALA A 152 -2.92 -19.25 1.48
C ALA A 152 -1.88 -19.89 0.56
N ALA A 153 -0.99 -19.10 -0.05
CA ALA A 153 0.09 -19.61 -0.90
C ALA A 153 1.07 -20.51 -0.14
N LEU A 154 1.40 -20.17 1.11
CA LEU A 154 2.26 -21.01 1.96
C LEU A 154 1.54 -22.26 2.48
N GLU A 155 0.25 -22.15 2.81
CA GLU A 155 -0.59 -23.27 3.23
C GLU A 155 -0.77 -24.30 2.08
N GLU A 156 -0.82 -23.86 0.83
CA GLU A 156 -0.95 -24.74 -0.36
C GLU A 156 0.28 -25.63 -0.60
N VAL A 157 1.47 -25.20 -0.17
CA VAL A 157 2.70 -26.00 -0.27
C VAL A 157 2.70 -27.17 0.73
N LEU A 158 1.84 -27.13 1.75
CA LEU A 158 1.75 -28.21 2.73
C LEU A 158 1.07 -29.44 2.11
N PRO A 159 1.69 -30.64 2.14
CA PRO A 159 1.09 -31.88 1.65
C PRO A 159 0.09 -32.46 2.67
N ILE A 160 -0.86 -31.64 3.13
CA ILE A 160 -1.82 -31.97 4.19
C ILE A 160 -3.23 -31.73 3.65
N GLU A 161 -4.15 -32.67 3.91
CA GLU A 161 -5.55 -32.52 3.49
C GLU A 161 -6.17 -31.23 4.02
N SER A 162 -6.69 -30.44 3.07
CA SER A 162 -7.45 -29.22 3.31
C SER A 162 -8.70 -29.57 4.12
N LYS A 163 -8.72 -29.14 5.40
CA LYS A 163 -9.73 -29.34 6.48
C LYS A 163 -9.36 -30.30 7.61
N SER A 164 -8.19 -30.96 7.58
CA SER A 164 -7.73 -31.71 8.75
C SER A 164 -7.43 -30.77 9.95
N ARG A 165 -7.57 -31.26 11.19
CA ARG A 165 -7.20 -30.50 12.40
C ARG A 165 -5.73 -30.09 12.36
N THR A 166 -4.88 -30.94 11.76
CA THR A 166 -3.46 -30.70 11.50
C THR A 166 -3.26 -29.52 10.54
N PHE A 167 -4.01 -29.44 9.45
CA PHE A 167 -3.97 -28.30 8.52
C PHE A 167 -4.34 -26.98 9.20
N LEU A 168 -5.38 -26.96 10.05
CA LEU A 168 -5.78 -25.76 10.79
C LEU A 168 -4.69 -25.29 11.77
N MET A 169 -4.04 -26.23 12.46
CA MET A 169 -2.94 -25.94 13.38
C MET A 169 -1.73 -25.37 12.62
N TRP A 170 -1.29 -26.01 11.54
CA TRP A 170 -0.19 -25.54 10.71
C TRP A 170 -0.47 -24.19 10.05
N GLY A 171 -1.68 -23.97 9.53
CA GLY A 171 -2.06 -22.67 8.97
C GLY A 171 -2.04 -21.56 10.02
N THR A 172 -2.42 -21.86 11.27
CA THR A 172 -2.34 -20.90 12.38
C THR A 172 -0.88 -20.58 12.74
N LEU A 173 0.00 -21.59 12.72
CA LEU A 173 1.45 -21.40 12.93
C LEU A 173 2.08 -20.55 11.83
N ILE A 174 1.80 -20.84 10.56
CA ILE A 174 2.28 -20.06 9.41
C ILE A 174 1.87 -18.60 9.54
N ARG A 175 0.58 -18.35 9.78
CA ARG A 175 0.04 -16.99 9.96
C ARG A 175 0.70 -16.26 11.12
N THR A 176 0.95 -16.94 12.23
CA THR A 176 1.63 -16.36 13.40
C THR A 176 3.08 -16.03 13.08
N LEU A 177 3.80 -16.90 12.35
CA LEU A 177 5.18 -16.67 11.93
C LEU A 177 5.30 -15.49 10.95
N ILE A 178 4.35 -15.34 10.03
CA ILE A 178 4.27 -14.15 9.16
C ILE A 178 4.10 -12.88 10.02
N VAL A 179 3.23 -12.91 11.04
CA VAL A 179 3.08 -11.74 11.91
C VAL A 179 4.37 -11.42 12.64
N LEU A 180 5.03 -12.42 13.22
CA LEU A 180 6.30 -12.24 13.91
C LEU A 180 7.39 -11.66 12.99
N SER A 181 7.52 -12.15 11.76
CA SER A 181 8.51 -11.64 10.82
C SER A 181 8.25 -10.18 10.45
N THR A 182 6.98 -9.79 10.24
CA THR A 182 6.65 -8.37 9.97
C THR A 182 6.97 -7.46 11.16
N VAL A 183 6.79 -7.93 12.40
CA VAL A 183 7.16 -7.17 13.60
C VAL A 183 8.67 -7.00 13.69
N ILE A 184 9.45 -8.05 13.42
CA ILE A 184 10.91 -7.97 13.41
C ILE A 184 11.39 -6.93 12.39
N ILE A 185 10.86 -6.97 11.16
CA ILE A 185 11.23 -5.99 10.12
C ILE A 185 10.89 -4.57 10.57
N ALA A 186 9.72 -4.36 11.17
CA ALA A 186 9.30 -3.05 11.67
C ALA A 186 10.20 -2.50 12.79
N LEU A 187 10.78 -3.37 13.61
CA LEU A 187 11.73 -2.97 14.66
C LEU A 187 13.14 -2.69 14.12
N VAL A 188 13.59 -3.44 13.10
CA VAL A 188 14.95 -3.32 12.54
C VAL A 188 15.07 -2.14 11.56
N LEU A 189 14.02 -1.86 10.77
CA LEU A 189 14.01 -0.83 9.73
C LEU A 189 12.94 0.23 10.03
N PRO A 190 13.17 1.16 10.98
CA PRO A 190 12.18 2.18 11.37
C PRO A 190 12.00 3.31 10.32
N PHE A 191 12.54 3.15 9.11
CA PHE A 191 12.46 4.14 8.03
C PHE A 191 11.22 3.95 7.17
N PHE A 192 10.06 4.30 7.71
CA PHE A 192 8.76 4.05 7.08
C PHE A 192 8.68 4.53 5.63
N GLY A 193 9.05 5.79 5.36
CA GLY A 193 9.00 6.38 4.02
C GLY A 193 9.89 5.64 3.00
N TYR A 194 11.15 5.37 3.36
CA TYR A 194 12.09 4.69 2.47
C TYR A 194 11.77 3.21 2.26
N LEU A 195 11.25 2.53 3.29
CA LEU A 195 10.80 1.14 3.16
C LEU A 195 9.60 1.04 2.21
N MET A 196 8.60 1.92 2.34
CA MET A 196 7.48 1.98 1.40
C MET A 196 7.94 2.29 -0.02
N ALA A 197 8.84 3.26 -0.18
CA ALA A 197 9.42 3.61 -1.47
C ALA A 197 10.11 2.41 -2.13
N LEU A 198 10.92 1.66 -1.36
CA LEU A 198 11.61 0.46 -1.83
C LEU A 198 10.62 -0.63 -2.25
N VAL A 199 9.65 -0.96 -1.40
CA VAL A 199 8.63 -1.99 -1.68
C VAL A 199 7.82 -1.61 -2.92
N GLY A 200 7.42 -0.34 -3.05
CA GLY A 200 6.68 0.14 -4.21
C GLY A 200 7.50 0.12 -5.49
N ALA A 201 8.73 0.66 -5.46
CA ALA A 201 9.59 0.73 -6.64
C ALA A 201 10.03 -0.65 -7.13
N PHE A 202 10.44 -1.54 -6.22
CA PHE A 202 10.96 -2.86 -6.61
C PHE A 202 9.83 -3.87 -6.81
N LEU A 203 8.98 -4.07 -5.81
CA LEU A 203 7.99 -5.16 -5.82
C LEU A 203 6.71 -4.75 -6.57
N SER A 204 6.13 -3.59 -6.25
CA SER A 204 4.84 -3.19 -6.82
C SER A 204 4.93 -2.88 -8.30
N ILE A 205 5.88 -2.04 -8.74
CA ILE A 205 6.06 -1.73 -10.17
C ILE A 205 6.36 -3.00 -10.98
N THR A 206 7.17 -3.92 -10.46
CA THR A 206 7.47 -5.17 -11.16
C THR A 206 6.22 -6.03 -11.35
N VAL A 207 5.44 -6.26 -10.28
CA VAL A 207 4.26 -7.14 -10.31
C VAL A 207 3.06 -6.49 -11.01
N ALA A 208 2.86 -5.19 -10.86
CA ALA A 208 1.69 -4.48 -11.36
C ALA A 208 1.86 -3.89 -12.76
N ILE A 209 3.09 -3.54 -13.15
CA ILE A 209 3.38 -2.85 -14.42
C ILE A 209 4.20 -3.76 -15.33
N THR A 210 5.40 -4.16 -14.89
CA THR A 210 6.37 -4.84 -15.76
C THR A 210 5.91 -6.23 -16.20
N ILE A 211 5.54 -7.10 -15.25
CA ILE A 211 5.14 -8.49 -15.57
C ILE A 211 3.87 -8.52 -16.45
N PRO A 212 2.76 -7.82 -16.13
CA PRO A 212 1.57 -7.85 -16.97
C PRO A 212 1.81 -7.32 -18.38
N CYS A 213 2.60 -6.25 -18.52
CA CYS A 213 2.95 -5.71 -19.84
C CYS A 213 3.78 -6.71 -20.66
N LEU A 214 4.76 -7.38 -20.05
CA LEU A 214 5.57 -8.42 -20.71
C LEU A 214 4.71 -9.64 -21.10
N CYS A 215 3.84 -10.09 -20.20
CA CYS A 215 2.91 -11.18 -20.47
C CYS A 215 1.96 -10.83 -21.63
N TYR A 216 1.39 -9.63 -21.63
CA TYR A 216 0.50 -9.17 -22.69
C TYR A 216 1.23 -9.07 -24.04
N ALA A 217 2.40 -8.44 -24.07
CA ALA A 217 3.23 -8.32 -25.28
C ALA A 217 3.64 -9.69 -25.84
N LYS A 218 3.93 -10.66 -24.96
CA LYS A 218 4.32 -12.03 -25.37
C LYS A 218 3.12 -12.86 -25.83
N LEU A 219 1.97 -12.73 -25.17
CA LEU A 219 0.78 -13.54 -25.48
C LEU A 219 0.07 -13.06 -26.76
N PHE A 220 0.12 -11.76 -27.06
CA PHE A 220 -0.56 -11.15 -28.19
C PHE A 220 0.40 -10.53 -29.21
N SER A 221 1.66 -10.99 -29.28
CA SER A 221 2.72 -10.42 -30.11
C SER A 221 2.30 -10.15 -31.56
N ASP A 222 1.49 -11.04 -32.12
CA ASP A 222 1.09 -11.00 -33.53
C ASP A 222 -0.19 -10.18 -33.77
N ARG A 223 -0.87 -9.73 -32.72
CA ARG A 223 -2.16 -9.01 -32.77
C ARG A 223 -2.07 -7.56 -32.30
N ILE A 224 -0.91 -7.13 -31.79
CA ILE A 224 -0.73 -5.78 -31.23
C ILE A 224 -0.35 -4.80 -32.36
N PRO A 225 -1.11 -3.73 -32.59
CA PRO A 225 -0.75 -2.68 -33.53
C PRO A 225 0.47 -1.87 -33.05
N LEU A 226 1.18 -1.23 -33.99
CA LEU A 226 2.43 -0.50 -33.70
C LEU A 226 2.31 0.57 -32.60
N TRP A 227 1.19 1.30 -32.55
CA TRP A 227 0.96 2.34 -31.55
C TRP A 227 0.83 1.76 -30.14
N GLU A 228 0.15 0.62 -30.00
CA GLU A 228 -0.05 -0.06 -28.72
C GLU A 228 1.27 -0.70 -28.27
N ARG A 229 2.05 -1.26 -29.20
CA ARG A 229 3.41 -1.73 -28.92
C ARG A 229 4.34 -0.61 -28.47
N ALA A 230 4.26 0.57 -29.10
CA ALA A 230 5.02 1.74 -28.68
C ALA A 230 4.62 2.19 -27.27
N PHE A 231 3.32 2.21 -26.97
CA PHE A 231 2.81 2.53 -25.64
C PHE A 231 3.27 1.52 -24.58
N ILE A 232 3.16 0.22 -24.84
CA ILE A 232 3.66 -0.83 -23.93
C ILE A 232 5.17 -0.68 -23.70
N SER A 233 5.94 -0.41 -24.76
CA SER A 233 7.38 -0.20 -24.66
C SER A 233 7.73 1.02 -23.80
N LEU A 234 6.98 2.11 -23.92
CA LEU A 234 7.11 3.30 -23.06
C LEU A 234 6.80 2.97 -21.60
N VAL A 235 5.69 2.28 -21.33
CA VAL A 235 5.30 1.86 -19.98
C VAL A 235 6.37 0.97 -19.35
N LEU A 236 6.93 0.02 -20.10
CA LEU A 236 8.03 -0.82 -19.65
C LEU A 236 9.29 -0.02 -19.36
N ALA A 237 9.67 0.92 -20.22
CA ALA A 237 10.84 1.76 -20.02
C ALA A 237 10.69 2.64 -18.76
N VAL A 238 9.53 3.27 -18.57
CA VAL A 238 9.22 4.07 -17.38
C VAL A 238 9.18 3.19 -16.12
N GLY A 239 8.56 2.02 -16.19
CA GLY A 239 8.50 1.07 -15.07
C GLY A 239 9.89 0.58 -14.65
N LEU A 240 10.73 0.15 -15.60
CA LEU A 240 12.10 -0.27 -15.33
C LEU A 240 12.95 0.88 -14.79
N GLY A 241 12.87 2.07 -15.40
CA GLY A 241 13.57 3.26 -14.92
C GLY A 241 13.18 3.63 -13.49
N SER A 242 11.89 3.59 -13.19
CA SER A 242 11.35 3.85 -11.84
C SER A 242 11.78 2.79 -10.83
N CYS A 243 11.79 1.51 -11.23
CA CYS A 243 12.25 0.41 -10.41
C CYS A 243 13.73 0.57 -10.04
N VAL A 244 14.60 0.82 -11.01
CA VAL A 244 16.04 1.00 -10.77
C VAL A 244 16.31 2.25 -9.93
N ALA A 245 15.79 3.40 -10.37
CA ALA A 245 16.03 4.67 -9.69
C ALA A 245 15.46 4.69 -8.27
N GLY A 246 14.20 4.25 -8.09
CA GLY A 246 13.55 4.19 -6.80
C GLY A 246 14.26 3.22 -5.84
N THR A 247 14.59 2.01 -6.31
CA THR A 247 15.32 1.02 -5.50
C THR A 247 16.69 1.53 -5.06
N TYR A 248 17.45 2.10 -5.99
CA TYR A 248 18.77 2.67 -5.68
C TYR A 248 18.67 3.81 -4.65
N SER A 249 17.77 4.77 -4.87
CA SER A 249 17.58 5.91 -3.96
C SER A 249 17.13 5.43 -2.58
N SER A 250 16.16 4.53 -2.49
CA SER A 250 15.66 4.03 -1.20
C SER A 250 16.73 3.23 -0.44
N LEU A 251 17.48 2.35 -1.11
CA LEU A 251 18.56 1.58 -0.46
C LEU A 251 19.69 2.49 0.00
N LYS A 252 20.07 3.48 -0.81
CA LYS A 252 21.08 4.48 -0.43
C LYS A 252 20.68 5.22 0.84
N GLU A 253 19.44 5.72 0.90
CA GLU A 253 18.95 6.43 2.09
C GLU A 253 18.85 5.51 3.32
N ILE A 254 18.36 4.28 3.16
CA ILE A 254 18.31 3.32 4.27
C ILE A 254 19.72 3.02 4.79
N ALA A 255 20.69 2.75 3.90
CA ALA A 255 22.07 2.45 4.29
C ALA A 255 22.74 3.64 5.00
N LEU A 256 22.53 4.87 4.51
CA LEU A 256 23.07 6.08 5.13
C LEU A 256 22.49 6.32 6.52
N ASN A 257 21.19 6.06 6.73
CA ASN A 257 20.55 6.26 8.02
C ASN A 257 20.82 5.11 9.01
N LEU A 258 21.14 3.90 8.54
CA LEU A 258 21.62 2.80 9.40
C LEU A 258 23.05 3.03 9.90
N ALA A 259 23.85 3.82 9.19
CA ALA A 259 25.24 4.10 9.54
C ALA A 259 25.42 5.27 10.53
N ARG A 260 24.35 5.96 10.90
CA ARG A 260 24.32 7.04 11.91
C ARG A 260 23.83 6.50 13.24
#